data_AF-A0A7S2KXS8-F1
#
_entry.id   AF-A0A7S2KXS8-F1
#
_cell.length_a   1.000
_cell.length_b   1.000
_cell.length_c   1.000
_cell.angle_alpha   90.00
_cell.angle_beta   90.00
_cell.angle_gamma   90.00
#
_symmetry.space_group_name_H-M   'P 1'
#
loop_
_entity.id
_entity.type
_entity.pdbx_description
1 polymer ?
#
loop_
_entity_poly.entity_id
_entity_poly.type
_entity_poly.pdbx_seq_one_letter_code
_entity_poly.pdbx_strand_id
1 'polypeptide(L)'
;YVELKHGRVSQLAFVGNLITRAGYHLPGNITPDSTFDSYPNGLAAINGADAIPTPALIQTLAFIGFLELKVMTDVTGDSQFAGDFRNGFDFGWDKQSPEWQEQKRAVELNQGRAAMMGILGLMVHEQ
;
A
#
# COMPACT_ATOMS: atom_id res chain seq x y z
N TYR A 1 9.21 4.23 13.55
CA TYR A 1 7.87 4.02 12.98
C TYR A 1 7.71 4.67 11.60
N VAL A 2 8.06 5.95 11.44
CA VAL A 2 7.86 6.70 10.17
C VAL A 2 8.46 5.99 8.95
N GLU A 3 9.70 5.50 9.05
CA GLU A 3 10.36 4.75 7.95
C GLU A 3 9.60 3.49 7.55
N LEU A 4 9.12 2.71 8.53
CA LEU A 4 8.38 1.48 8.29
C LEU A 4 7.04 1.77 7.59
N LYS A 5 6.35 2.86 7.99
CA LYS A 5 5.11 3.30 7.33
C LYS A 5 5.36 3.66 5.86
N HIS A 6 6.39 4.46 5.58
CA HIS A 6 6.76 4.80 4.20
C HIS A 6 7.14 3.55 3.40
N GLY A 7 7.94 2.66 3.97
CA GLY A 7 8.34 1.40 3.35
C GLY A 7 7.14 0.52 2.96
N ARG A 8 6.17 0.33 3.86
CA ARG A 8 4.96 -0.46 3.60
C ARG A 8 4.09 0.14 2.48
N VAL A 9 3.89 1.46 2.51
CA VAL A 9 3.16 2.16 1.44
C VAL A 9 3.89 2.00 0.10
N SER A 10 5.21 2.15 0.08
CA SER A 10 6.01 1.99 -1.14
C SER A 10 6.03 0.56 -1.67
N GLN A 11 6.03 -0.46 -0.79
CA GLN A 11 5.91 -1.87 -1.20
C GLN A 11 4.61 -2.13 -1.96
N LEU A 12 3.48 -1.67 -1.39
CA LEU A 12 2.16 -1.81 -2.02
C LEU A 12 2.07 -1.00 -3.32
N ALA A 13 2.59 0.23 -3.33
CA ALA A 13 2.61 1.08 -4.51
C ALA A 13 3.43 0.45 -5.65
N PHE A 14 4.62 -0.08 -5.35
CA PHE A 14 5.49 -0.72 -6.34
C PHE A 14 4.83 -1.94 -6.97
N VAL A 15 4.30 -2.87 -6.15
CA VAL A 15 3.63 -4.07 -6.67
C VAL A 15 2.36 -3.71 -7.45
N GLY A 16 1.52 -2.80 -6.93
CA GLY A 16 0.30 -2.37 -7.63
C GLY A 16 0.61 -1.79 -9.00
N ASN A 17 1.65 -0.95 -9.09
CA ASN A 17 2.07 -0.30 -10.33
C ASN A 17 2.70 -1.29 -11.33
N LEU A 18 3.28 -2.41 -10.88
CA LEU A 18 3.69 -3.51 -11.76
C LEU A 18 2.49 -4.29 -12.31
N ILE A 19 1.51 -4.62 -11.46
CA ILE A 19 0.34 -5.42 -11.85
C ILE A 19 -0.52 -4.70 -12.88
N THR A 20 -0.81 -3.41 -12.68
CA THR A 20 -1.63 -2.65 -13.63
C THR A 20 -0.91 -2.41 -14.96
N ARG A 21 0.42 -2.22 -14.93
CA ARG A 21 1.23 -2.14 -16.16
C ARG A 21 1.38 -3.48 -16.88
N ALA A 22 1.29 -4.59 -16.17
CA ALA A 22 1.20 -5.92 -16.79
C ALA A 22 -0.16 -6.19 -17.46
N GLY A 23 -1.12 -5.24 -17.37
CA GLY A 23 -2.42 -5.32 -18.01
C GLY A 23 -3.50 -6.02 -17.18
N TYR A 24 -3.18 -6.42 -15.94
CA TYR A 24 -4.15 -7.05 -15.05
C TYR A 24 -5.00 -6.00 -14.35
N HIS A 25 -6.29 -5.99 -14.70
CA HIS A 25 -7.30 -5.11 -14.12
C HIS A 25 -8.42 -5.95 -13.49
N LEU A 26 -9.14 -5.35 -12.55
CA LEU A 26 -10.34 -5.97 -12.00
C LEU A 26 -11.39 -6.11 -13.11
N PRO A 27 -12.13 -7.24 -13.18
CA PRO A 27 -13.19 -7.37 -14.16
C PRO A 27 -14.37 -6.46 -13.80
N GLY A 28 -14.98 -5.86 -14.83
CA GLY A 28 -16.23 -5.12 -14.71
C GLY A 28 -16.07 -3.59 -14.68
N ASN A 29 -17.17 -2.95 -14.30
CA ASN A 29 -17.32 -1.51 -14.37
C ASN A 29 -17.00 -0.86 -13.03
N ILE A 30 -16.27 0.26 -13.06
CA ILE A 30 -16.02 1.11 -11.87
C ILE A 30 -17.08 2.21 -11.77
N THR A 31 -17.54 2.74 -12.90
CA THR A 31 -18.75 3.56 -13.02
C THR A 31 -19.67 2.97 -14.08
N PRO A 32 -20.96 3.35 -14.16
CA PRO A 32 -21.85 2.84 -15.20
C PRO A 32 -21.28 2.92 -16.62
N ASP A 33 -20.44 3.93 -16.89
CA ASP A 33 -19.90 4.24 -18.21
C ASP A 33 -18.40 3.90 -18.39
N SER A 34 -17.73 3.38 -17.37
CA SER A 34 -16.28 3.08 -17.43
C SER A 34 -15.89 1.76 -16.78
N THR A 35 -14.90 1.11 -17.36
CA THR A 35 -14.33 -0.16 -16.90
C THR A 35 -13.00 0.09 -16.18
N PHE A 36 -12.53 -0.87 -15.38
CA PHE A 36 -11.24 -0.70 -14.69
C PHE A 36 -10.03 -0.62 -15.64
N ASP A 37 -10.12 -1.22 -16.83
CA ASP A 37 -9.08 -1.18 -17.86
C ASP A 37 -9.13 0.07 -18.75
N SER A 38 -10.18 0.90 -18.65
CA SER A 38 -10.27 2.14 -19.44
C SER A 38 -9.43 3.29 -18.87
N TYR A 39 -8.96 3.17 -17.62
CA TYR A 39 -8.15 4.19 -16.97
C TYR A 39 -6.65 4.00 -17.27
N PRO A 40 -5.89 5.08 -17.47
CA PRO A 40 -4.47 5.00 -17.72
C PRO A 40 -3.70 4.54 -16.47
N ASN A 41 -2.45 4.10 -16.67
CA ASN A 41 -1.58 3.68 -15.59
C ASN A 41 -0.84 4.84 -14.90
N GLY A 42 -0.40 4.59 -13.67
CA GLY A 42 0.48 5.47 -12.90
C GLY A 42 -0.06 6.89 -12.69
N LEU A 43 0.80 7.91 -12.84
CA LEU A 43 0.41 9.30 -12.56
C LEU A 43 -0.73 9.83 -13.46
N ALA A 44 -0.86 9.30 -14.67
CA ALA A 44 -1.95 9.66 -15.57
C ALA A 44 -3.33 9.23 -15.03
N ALA A 45 -3.39 8.19 -14.19
CA ALA A 45 -4.63 7.76 -13.53
C ALA A 45 -5.19 8.83 -12.57
N ILE A 46 -4.31 9.70 -12.06
CA ILE A 46 -4.65 10.70 -11.04
C ILE A 46 -4.83 12.08 -11.66
N ASN A 47 -3.91 12.49 -12.56
CA ASN A 47 -3.87 13.85 -13.11
C ASN A 47 -3.93 13.90 -14.65
N GLY A 48 -4.17 12.77 -15.33
CA GLY A 48 -4.26 12.69 -16.79
C GLY A 48 -5.61 13.16 -17.35
N ALA A 49 -5.72 13.17 -18.68
CA ALA A 49 -6.95 13.55 -19.38
C ALA A 49 -8.10 12.57 -19.11
N ASP A 50 -7.78 11.27 -19.01
CA ASP A 50 -8.72 10.18 -18.70
C ASP A 50 -8.58 9.72 -17.24
N ALA A 51 -8.31 10.66 -16.32
CA ALA A 51 -8.10 10.36 -14.91
C ALA A 51 -9.36 9.88 -14.18
N ILE A 52 -9.14 9.21 -13.05
CA ILE A 52 -10.20 8.80 -12.12
C ILE A 52 -10.98 10.03 -11.66
N PRO A 53 -12.34 9.99 -11.64
CA PRO A 53 -13.15 11.12 -11.20
C PRO A 53 -12.79 11.59 -9.79
N THR A 54 -12.75 12.91 -9.59
CA THR A 54 -12.40 13.54 -8.30
C THR A 54 -13.19 12.99 -7.10
N PRO A 55 -14.52 12.74 -7.18
CA PRO A 55 -15.24 12.15 -6.05
C PRO A 55 -14.73 10.78 -5.63
N ALA A 56 -14.29 9.94 -6.58
CA ALA A 56 -13.72 8.62 -6.29
C ALA A 56 -12.34 8.74 -5.63
N LEU A 57 -11.52 9.71 -6.05
CA LEU A 57 -10.25 10.03 -5.39
C LEU A 57 -10.47 10.52 -3.94
N ILE A 58 -11.46 11.39 -3.71
CA ILE A 58 -11.83 11.85 -2.37
C ILE A 58 -12.32 10.70 -1.49
N GLN A 59 -13.17 9.81 -2.03
CA GLN A 59 -13.62 8.62 -1.31
C GLN A 59 -12.44 7.72 -0.92
N THR A 60 -11.49 7.50 -1.83
CA THR A 60 -10.28 6.72 -1.58
C THR A 60 -9.42 7.36 -0.50
N LEU A 61 -9.20 8.68 -0.56
CA LEU A 61 -8.45 9.41 0.45
C LEU A 61 -9.14 9.37 1.82
N ALA A 62 -10.46 9.53 1.86
CA ALA A 62 -11.25 9.44 3.09
C ALA A 62 -11.18 8.04 3.71
N PHE A 63 -11.22 6.99 2.88
CA PHE A 63 -11.05 5.62 3.32
C PHE A 63 -9.65 5.37 3.91
N ILE A 64 -8.59 5.83 3.23
CA ILE A 64 -7.21 5.75 3.75
C ILE A 64 -7.11 6.50 5.09
N GLY A 65 -7.67 7.72 5.18
CA GLY A 65 -7.70 8.50 6.41
C GLY A 65 -8.41 7.78 7.56
N PHE A 66 -9.54 7.12 7.29
CA PHE A 66 -10.23 6.28 8.27
C PHE A 66 -9.34 5.10 8.73
N LEU A 67 -8.68 4.40 7.80
CA LEU A 67 -7.75 3.32 8.14
C LEU A 67 -6.63 3.82 9.05
N GLU A 68 -6.03 4.98 8.76
CA GLU A 68 -4.97 5.54 9.58
C GLU A 68 -5.43 5.90 11.00
N LEU A 69 -6.65 6.42 11.17
CA LEU A 69 -7.15 6.88 12.46
C LEU A 69 -7.69 5.76 13.36
N LYS A 70 -8.17 4.66 12.77
CA LYS A 70 -8.93 3.64 13.51
C LYS A 70 -8.38 2.22 13.42
N VAL A 71 -7.65 1.88 12.35
CA VAL A 71 -7.21 0.50 12.10
C VAL A 71 -5.69 0.37 12.20
N MET A 72 -4.95 1.24 11.54
CA MET A 72 -3.48 1.23 11.46
C MET A 72 -2.83 1.94 12.65
N THR A 73 -3.36 1.66 13.83
CA THR A 73 -2.83 2.11 15.12
C THR A 73 -2.85 0.94 16.10
N ASP A 74 -2.08 1.06 17.17
CA ASP A 74 -2.26 0.21 18.33
C ASP A 74 -3.57 0.61 19.03
N VAL A 75 -4.59 -0.22 18.89
CA VAL A 75 -5.93 -0.03 19.46
C VAL A 75 -6.03 -0.70 20.82
N THR A 76 -5.34 -1.83 21.01
CA THR A 76 -5.45 -2.63 22.25
C THR A 76 -4.39 -2.27 23.29
N GLY A 77 -3.30 -1.63 22.88
CA GLY A 77 -2.15 -1.32 23.75
C GLY A 77 -1.17 -2.47 23.89
N ASP A 78 -1.36 -3.56 23.13
CA ASP A 78 -0.57 -4.80 23.23
C ASP A 78 0.57 -4.86 22.20
N SER A 79 0.90 -3.74 21.56
CA SER A 79 1.94 -3.68 20.54
C SER A 79 3.31 -4.08 21.10
N GLN A 80 3.91 -5.15 20.57
CA GLN A 80 5.22 -5.63 21.04
C GLN A 80 6.39 -4.78 20.51
N PHE A 81 6.18 -4.06 19.39
CA PHE A 81 7.17 -3.18 18.78
C PHE A 81 6.50 -2.15 17.85
N ALA A 82 7.19 -1.04 17.58
CA ALA A 82 6.67 0.00 16.70
C ALA A 82 6.30 -0.53 15.30
N GLY A 83 5.01 -0.44 14.94
CA GLY A 83 4.46 -0.96 13.68
C GLY A 83 3.79 -2.33 13.77
N ASP A 84 3.70 -2.89 14.98
CA ASP A 84 2.84 -4.02 15.26
C ASP A 84 1.40 -3.57 15.47
N PHE A 85 0.55 -3.89 14.47
CA PHE A 85 -0.89 -3.60 14.46
C PHE A 85 -1.73 -4.88 14.50
N ARG A 86 -1.17 -5.95 15.04
CA ARG A 86 -1.90 -7.21 15.21
C ARG A 86 -3.11 -7.05 16.13
N ASN A 87 -3.06 -6.14 17.11
CA ASN A 87 -4.21 -5.80 17.97
C ASN A 87 -4.91 -7.06 18.54
N GLY A 88 -4.12 -8.03 19.02
CA GLY A 88 -4.60 -9.31 19.55
C GLY A 88 -4.86 -10.42 18.52
N PHE A 89 -4.75 -10.15 17.22
CA PHE A 89 -4.84 -11.15 16.15
C PHE A 89 -3.47 -11.75 15.83
N ASP A 90 -3.16 -12.89 16.45
CA ASP A 90 -1.95 -13.65 16.14
C ASP A 90 -2.14 -14.59 14.94
N PHE A 91 -1.37 -14.36 13.88
CA PHE A 91 -1.29 -15.23 12.69
C PHE A 91 -0.16 -16.26 12.80
N GLY A 92 0.23 -16.62 14.02
CA GLY A 92 1.31 -17.58 14.31
C GLY A 92 2.68 -16.94 14.51
N TRP A 93 2.72 -15.64 14.79
CA TRP A 93 3.93 -14.88 15.15
C TRP A 93 4.49 -15.34 16.49
N ASP A 94 3.64 -15.52 17.49
CA ASP A 94 4.07 -15.87 18.86
C ASP A 94 4.62 -17.30 18.95
N LYS A 95 4.39 -18.12 17.91
CA LYS A 95 4.93 -19.48 17.77
C LYS A 95 6.34 -19.52 17.17
N GLN A 96 6.85 -18.40 16.66
CA GLN A 96 8.15 -18.33 15.99
C GLN A 96 9.29 -18.04 16.98
N SER A 97 10.52 -18.44 16.61
CA SER A 97 11.69 -18.11 17.43
C SER A 97 12.01 -16.60 17.36
N PRO A 98 12.66 -16.04 18.39
CA PRO A 98 13.09 -14.63 18.38
C PRO A 98 13.97 -14.28 17.18
N GLU A 99 14.87 -15.19 16.78
CA GLU A 99 15.78 -14.98 15.64
C GLU A 99 15.02 -14.89 14.33
N TRP A 100 13.99 -15.73 14.15
CA TRP A 100 13.11 -15.68 12.98
C TRP A 100 12.35 -14.35 12.93
N GLN A 101 11.80 -13.92 14.07
CA GLN A 101 11.05 -12.67 14.18
C GLN A 101 11.91 -11.46 13.84
N GLU A 102 13.14 -11.43 14.37
CA GLU A 102 14.12 -10.39 14.05
C GLU A 102 14.49 -10.41 12.56
N GLN A 103 14.78 -11.58 12.00
CA GLN A 103 15.09 -11.72 10.58
C GLN A 103 13.96 -11.22 9.69
N LYS A 104 12.70 -11.56 9.98
CA LYS A 104 11.56 -11.14 9.16
C LYS A 104 11.27 -9.65 9.26
N ARG A 105 11.46 -9.04 10.43
CA ARG A 105 11.38 -7.58 10.59
C ARG A 105 12.49 -6.88 9.82
N ALA A 106 13.70 -7.42 9.81
CA ALA A 106 14.80 -6.89 9.00
C ALA A 106 14.50 -7.01 7.49
N VAL A 107 13.90 -8.13 7.05
CA VAL A 107 13.45 -8.31 5.66
C VAL A 107 12.39 -7.28 5.30
N GLU A 108 11.36 -7.10 6.13
CA GLU A 108 10.31 -6.10 5.93
C GLU A 108 10.90 -4.70 5.75
N LEU A 109 11.79 -4.29 6.65
CA LEU A 109 12.42 -2.98 6.63
C LEU A 109 13.28 -2.77 5.37
N ASN A 110 14.12 -3.74 5.01
CA ASN A 110 15.00 -3.63 3.86
C ASN A 110 14.23 -3.68 2.53
N GLN A 111 13.17 -4.48 2.45
CA GLN A 111 12.27 -4.47 1.31
C GLN A 111 11.52 -3.13 1.20
N GLY A 112 11.12 -2.54 2.33
CA GLY A 112 10.55 -1.19 2.35
C GLY A 112 11.51 -0.14 1.81
N ARG A 113 12.78 -0.18 2.21
CA ARG A 113 13.85 0.70 1.70
C ARG A 113 14.06 0.55 0.20
N ALA A 114 14.14 -0.68 -0.30
CA ALA A 114 14.28 -0.94 -1.73
C ALA A 114 13.05 -0.45 -2.51
N ALA A 115 11.85 -0.73 -2.00
CA ALA A 115 10.60 -0.31 -2.64
C ALA A 115 10.44 1.21 -2.69
N MET A 116 10.91 1.96 -1.68
CA MET A 116 10.92 3.42 -1.71
C MET A 116 11.73 3.95 -2.90
N MET A 117 12.91 3.38 -3.16
CA MET A 117 13.70 3.75 -4.33
C MET A 117 13.07 3.28 -5.64
N GLY A 118 12.46 2.09 -5.64
CA GLY A 118 11.78 1.53 -6.80
C GLY A 118 10.60 2.39 -7.26
N ILE A 119 9.67 2.73 -6.35
CA ILE A 119 8.50 3.55 -6.69
C ILE A 119 8.91 4.98 -7.06
N LEU A 120 9.92 5.56 -6.40
CA LEU A 120 10.45 6.86 -6.78
C LEU A 120 11.00 6.83 -8.21
N GLY A 121 11.77 5.80 -8.57
CA GLY A 121 12.25 5.59 -9.93
C GLY A 121 11.10 5.51 -10.94
N LEU A 122 10.06 4.72 -10.64
CA LEU A 122 8.88 4.61 -11.51
C LEU A 122 8.16 5.96 -11.69
N MET A 123 7.97 6.73 -10.61
CA MET A 123 7.31 8.04 -10.69
C MET A 123 8.13 9.09 -11.46
N VAL A 124 9.46 9.09 -11.30
CA VAL A 124 10.34 10.05 -11.97
C VAL A 124 10.50 9.73 -13.46
N HIS A 125 10.58 8.45 -13.82
CA HIS A 125 10.77 8.01 -15.21
C HIS A 125 9.47 7.86 -16.01
N GLU A 126 8.30 8.04 -15.38
CA GLU A 126 6.99 8.01 -16.04
C GLU A 126 6.63 9.33 -16.75
N GLN A 127 7.41 10.40 -16.56
CA GLN A 127 7.19 11.71 -17.20
C GLN A 127 7.45 11.71 -18.71
#